data_AF-A0A961VNI9-F1
#
_entry.id   AF-A0A961VNI9-F1
#
_cell.length_a   1.000
_cell.length_b   1.000
_cell.length_c   1.000
_cell.angle_alpha   90.00
_cell.angle_beta   90.00
_cell.angle_gamma   90.00
#
_symmetry.space_group_name_H-M   'P 1'
#
loop_
_entity.id
_entity.type
_entity.pdbx_description
1 polymer ?
#
loop_
_entity_poly.entity_id
_entity_poly.type
_entity_poly.pdbx_seq_one_letter_code
_entity_poly.pdbx_strand_id
1 'polypeptide(L)' 'MANSYDVIIIGSGPGGYVTAIRAAQLGFKTAVVEKSYLGGICLN' A
#
# COMPACT_ATOMS: atom_id res chain seq x y z
N MET A 1 -12.45 11.33 13.79
CA MET A 1 -12.77 11.51 12.36
C MET A 1 -12.13 10.37 11.56
N ALA A 2 -12.80 9.88 10.52
CA ALA A 2 -12.16 8.98 9.56
C ALA A 2 -11.23 9.79 8.63
N ASN A 3 -10.03 9.29 8.36
CA ASN A 3 -9.12 9.88 7.38
C ASN A 3 -9.58 9.47 5.98
N SER A 4 -9.87 10.43 5.11
CA SER A 4 -10.13 10.15 3.69
C SER A 4 -8.83 9.84 2.95
N TYR A 5 -8.84 8.84 2.09
CA TYR A 5 -7.74 8.46 1.21
C TYR A 5 -8.28 8.26 -0.21
N ASP A 6 -7.48 8.55 -1.22
CA ASP A 6 -7.87 8.35 -2.61
C ASP A 6 -7.73 6.86 -3.00
N VAL A 7 -6.74 6.18 -2.42
CA VAL A 7 -6.44 4.77 -2.68
C VAL A 7 -6.08 4.07 -1.37
N ILE A 8 -6.72 2.94 -1.08
CA ILE A 8 -6.39 2.06 0.05
C ILE A 8 -6.02 0.69 -0.51
N ILE A 9 -4.84 0.20 -0.18
CA ILE A 9 -4.30 -1.08 -0.65
C ILE A 9 -4.23 -2.03 0.54
N ILE A 10 -4.79 -3.23 0.38
CA ILE A 10 -4.78 -4.27 1.41
C ILE A 10 -3.77 -5.34 1.00
N GLY A 11 -2.72 -5.48 1.80
CA GLY A 11 -1.56 -6.33 1.53
C GLY A 11 -0.40 -5.56 0.91
N SER A 12 0.80 -5.81 1.41
CA SER A 12 2.05 -5.12 1.04
C SER A 12 3.07 -6.05 0.38
N GLY A 13 2.61 -7.11 -0.29
CA GLY A 13 3.44 -7.96 -1.15
C GLY A 13 3.96 -7.23 -2.40
N PRO A 14 4.63 -7.93 -3.33
CA PRO A 14 5.21 -7.33 -4.55
C PRO A 14 4.24 -6.47 -5.36
N GLY A 15 2.99 -6.90 -5.50
CA GLY A 15 1.96 -6.07 -6.12
C GLY A 15 1.57 -4.87 -5.27
N GLY A 16 1.36 -5.09 -3.96
CA GLY A 16 0.82 -4.09 -3.05
C GLY A 16 1.74 -2.88 -2.85
N TYR A 17 3.01 -3.11 -2.49
CA TYR A 17 3.93 -2.00 -2.26
C TYR A 17 4.28 -1.26 -3.56
N VAL A 18 4.37 -1.95 -4.70
CA VAL A 18 4.62 -1.31 -6.00
C VAL A 18 3.44 -0.44 -6.42
N THR A 19 2.22 -0.92 -6.27
CA THR A 19 1.01 -0.12 -6.52
C THR A 19 0.96 1.10 -5.59
N ALA A 20 1.30 0.93 -4.30
CA ALA A 20 1.30 2.02 -3.34
C ALA A 20 2.31 3.12 -3.70
N ILE A 21 3.53 2.72 -4.05
CA ILE A 21 4.58 3.64 -4.50
C ILE A 21 4.12 4.39 -5.74
N ARG A 22 3.56 3.68 -6.73
CA ARG A 22 3.13 4.31 -7.97
C ARG A 22 1.94 5.26 -7.76
N ALA A 23 0.98 4.90 -6.92
CA ALA A 23 -0.15 5.75 -6.57
C ALA A 23 0.31 7.04 -5.86
N ALA A 24 1.24 6.93 -4.90
CA ALA A 24 1.82 8.09 -4.22
C ALA A 24 2.60 9.00 -5.19
N GLN A 25 3.38 8.43 -6.12
CA GLN A 25 4.09 9.19 -7.16
C GLN A 25 3.15 9.96 -8.11
N LEU A 26 1.95 9.44 -8.34
CA LEU A 26 0.92 10.10 -9.14
C LEU A 26 0.12 11.15 -8.35
N GLY A 27 0.45 11.37 -7.07
CA GLY A 27 -0.17 12.39 -6.22
C GLY A 27 -1.41 11.92 -5.45
N PHE A 28 -1.75 10.63 -5.49
CA PHE A 28 -2.86 10.09 -4.71
C PHE A 28 -2.48 9.96 -3.24
N LYS A 29 -3.36 10.43 -2.34
CA LYS A 29 -3.24 10.17 -0.90
C LYS A 29 -3.51 8.69 -0.65
N THR A 30 -2.43 7.93 -0.51
CA THR A 30 -2.46 6.46 -0.51
C THR A 30 -2.26 5.90 0.90
N ALA A 31 -3.03 4.87 1.26
CA ALA A 31 -2.82 4.07 2.46
C ALA A 31 -2.55 2.60 2.09
N VAL A 32 -1.69 1.94 2.86
CA VAL A 32 -1.44 0.49 2.77
C VAL A 32 -1.76 -0.13 4.12
N VAL A 33 -2.49 -1.24 4.10
CA VAL A 33 -2.80 -2.04 5.30
C VAL A 33 -2.13 -3.39 5.15
N GLU A 34 -1.23 -3.71 6.07
CA GLU A 34 -0.56 -5.01 6.15
C GLU A 34 -0.75 -5.58 7.56
N LYS A 35 -0.98 -6.89 7.64
CA LYS A 35 -1.11 -7.60 8.93
C LYS A 35 0.25 -8.07 9.45
N SER A 36 1.12 -8.52 8.55
CA SER A 36 2.38 -9.19 8.88
C SER A 36 3.58 -8.35 8.45
N TYR A 37 4.43 -8.86 7.54
CA TYR A 37 5.68 -8.22 7.12
C TYR A 37 5.52 -7.49 5.78
N LEU A 38 6.10 -6.29 5.69
CA LEU A 38 6.21 -5.56 4.43
C LEU A 38 7.00 -6.38 3.42
N GLY A 39 6.55 -6.39 2.16
CA GLY A 39 7.15 -7.20 1.10
C GLY A 39 6.49 -8.56 0.90
N GLY A 40 5.65 -9.01 1.86
CA GLY A 40 4.96 -10.30 1.79
C GLY A 40 5.92 -11.49 1.64
N ILE A 41 5.41 -12.60 1.09
CA ILE A 41 6.14 -13.87 0.94
C ILE A 41 7.34 -13.81 -0.02
N CYS A 42 7.42 -12.77 -0.86
CA CYS A 42 8.53 -12.65 -1.80
C CYS A 42 9.81 -12.16 -1.11
N LEU A 43 9.67 -11.38 -0.04
CA LEU A 43 10.80 -10.77 0.67
C LEU A 43 11.01 -11.36 2.08
N ASN A 44 10.09 -12.20 2.56
CA ASN A 44 10.11 -12.84 3.88
C ASN A 44 9.70 -14.30 3.74
#